data_AF-A0A2G2ZHF0-F1
#
_entry.id   AF-A0A2G2ZHF0-F1
#
_cell.length_a   1.000
_cell.length_b   1.000
_cell.length_c   1.000
_cell.angle_alpha   90.00
_cell.angle_beta   90.00
_cell.angle_gamma   90.00
#
_symmetry.space_group_name_H-M   'P 1'
#
loop_
_entity.id
_entity.type
_entity.pdbx_description
1 polymer ?
#
loop_
_entity_poly.entity_id
_entity_poly.type
_entity_poly.pdbx_seq_one_letter_code
_entity_poly.pdbx_strand_id
1 'polypeptide(L)' 'MCSIRHLALGIGRHKDSVPLTVLAQDNVGGLEVKRKADGEWIQAKPTLDAYNVNVGDIPLKYYAPKSVQK' A
#
# COMPACT_ATOMS: atom_id res chain seq x y z
N MET A 1 -4.65 14.17 -16.66
CA MET A 1 -5.08 12.74 -16.59
C MET A 1 -4.36 11.93 -17.65
N CYS A 2 -4.01 10.67 -17.37
CA CYS A 2 -3.38 9.78 -18.36
C CYS A 2 -4.39 9.43 -19.48
N SER A 3 -3.96 9.57 -20.74
CA SER A 3 -4.79 9.32 -21.93
C SER A 3 -4.99 7.83 -22.27
N ILE A 4 -4.11 6.95 -21.76
CA ILE A 4 -4.09 5.50 -22.03
C ILE A 4 -4.07 4.70 -20.72
N ARG A 5 -5.15 4.82 -19.95
CA ARG A 5 -5.25 4.24 -18.58
C ARG A 5 -5.03 2.73 -18.47
N HIS A 6 -5.17 1.97 -19.57
CA HIS A 6 -4.97 0.52 -19.57
C HIS A 6 -3.52 0.10 -19.85
N LEU A 7 -2.63 1.03 -20.20
CA LEU A 7 -1.22 0.78 -20.53
C LEU A 7 -0.25 1.32 -19.47
N ALA A 8 -0.74 2.09 -18.50
CA ALA A 8 0.09 2.71 -17.46
C ALA A 8 -0.55 2.55 -16.08
N LEU A 9 0.30 2.32 -15.08
CA LEU A 9 -0.09 2.30 -13.67
C LEU A 9 0.31 3.62 -13.00
N GLY A 10 -0.52 4.12 -12.10
CA GLY A 10 -0.15 5.28 -11.26
C GLY A 10 1.01 4.92 -10.34
N ILE A 11 0.88 3.80 -9.60
CA ILE A 11 1.97 3.16 -8.88
C ILE A 11 1.94 1.65 -9.16
N GLY A 12 3.12 1.06 -9.35
CA GLY A 12 3.26 -0.37 -9.59
C GLY A 12 3.00 -1.20 -8.33
N ARG A 13 3.00 -2.53 -8.50
CA ARG A 13 2.86 -3.49 -7.40
C ARG A 13 4.05 -3.36 -6.43
N HIS A 14 3.77 -3.13 -5.15
CA HIS A 14 4.81 -3.04 -4.11
C HIS A 14 4.24 -3.37 -2.74
N LYS A 15 5.13 -3.45 -1.75
CA LYS A 15 4.83 -3.43 -0.31
C LYS A 15 5.51 -2.21 0.29
N ASP A 16 4.91 -1.61 1.30
CA ASP A 16 5.50 -0.46 1.98
C ASP A 16 6.66 -0.91 2.86
N SER A 17 7.77 -0.17 2.84
CA SER A 17 8.95 -0.43 3.67
C SER A 17 8.90 0.28 5.03
N VAL A 18 7.74 0.80 5.42
CA VAL A 18 7.49 1.53 6.68
C VAL A 18 6.50 0.75 7.55
N PRO A 19 6.39 0.99 8.87
CA PRO A 19 5.55 0.15 9.73
C PRO A 19 4.07 0.28 9.43
N LEU A 20 3.66 1.52 9.17
CA LEU A 20 2.28 1.92 9.02
C LEU A 20 2.22 3.06 8.03
N THR A 21 1.32 2.94 7.07
CA THR A 21 0.95 4.01 6.16
C THR A 21 -0.49 4.39 6.43
N VAL A 22 -0.75 5.70 6.50
CA VAL A 22 -2.08 6.29 6.60
C VAL A 22 -2.30 7.11 5.33
N LEU A 23 -3.26 6.69 4.51
CA LEU A 23 -3.52 7.26 3.21
C LEU A 23 -4.90 7.90 3.17
N ALA A 24 -4.92 9.21 2.94
CA ALA A 24 -6.11 9.96 2.57
C ALA A 24 -6.35 9.80 1.06
N GLN A 25 -7.50 9.21 0.68
CA GLN A 25 -7.89 9.13 -0.72
C GLN A 25 -8.86 10.26 -1.07
N ASP A 26 -8.78 10.73 -2.31
CA ASP A 26 -9.84 11.52 -2.91
C ASP A 26 -11.01 10.62 -3.33
N ASN A 27 -12.04 11.22 -3.95
CA ASN A 27 -13.21 10.50 -4.45
C ASN A 27 -12.98 9.81 -5.81
N VAL A 28 -11.79 9.90 -6.41
CA VAL A 28 -11.47 9.27 -7.71
C VAL A 28 -11.06 7.81 -7.50
N GLY A 29 -10.30 7.52 -6.44
CA GLY A 29 -9.87 6.16 -6.09
C GLY A 29 -8.67 5.65 -6.88
N GLY A 30 -8.65 4.36 -7.20
CA GLY A 30 -7.55 3.70 -7.94
C GLY A 30 -6.54 2.92 -7.08
N LEU A 31 -6.73 2.88 -5.76
CA LEU A 31 -5.97 1.97 -4.90
C LEU A 31 -6.50 0.55 -5.06
N GLU A 32 -5.60 -0.37 -5.39
CA GLU A 32 -5.87 -1.81 -5.41
C GLU A 32 -4.93 -2.53 -4.44
N VAL A 33 -5.48 -3.50 -3.72
CA VAL A 33 -4.75 -4.30 -2.74
C VAL A 33 -4.82 -5.77 -3.15
N LYS A 34 -3.68 -6.45 -3.17
CA LYS A 34 -3.63 -7.89 -3.43
C LYS A 34 -3.98 -8.66 -2.16
N ARG A 35 -5.06 -9.45 -2.18
CA ARG A 35 -5.45 -10.29 -1.05
C ARG A 35 -4.48 -11.47 -0.93
N LYS A 36 -4.03 -11.75 0.29
CA LYS A 36 -3.07 -12.84 0.54
C LYS A 36 -3.65 -14.24 0.35
N ALA A 37 -4.96 -14.41 0.53
CA ALA A 37 -5.61 -15.72 0.55
C ALA A 37 -5.70 -16.38 -0.84
N ASP A 38 -6.01 -15.59 -1.87
CA ASP A 38 -6.26 -16.03 -3.24
C ASP A 38 -5.34 -15.36 -4.27
N GLY A 39 -4.65 -14.28 -3.89
CA GLY A 39 -3.80 -13.51 -4.79
C GLY A 39 -4.57 -12.55 -5.69
N GLU A 40 -5.88 -12.39 -5.50
CA GLU A 40 -6.71 -11.49 -6.29
C GLU A 40 -6.50 -10.03 -5.90
N TRP A 41 -6.61 -9.13 -6.87
CA TRP A 41 -6.58 -7.69 -6.63
C TRP A 41 -7.98 -7.19 -6.32
N ILE A 42 -8.12 -6.44 -5.24
CA ILE A 42 -9.38 -5.79 -4.86
C ILE A 42 -9.20 -4.28 -4.82
N GLN A 43 -10.21 -3.59 -5.32
CA GLN A 43 -10.26 -2.13 -5.21
C GLN A 43 -10.62 -1.73 -3.78
N ALA A 44 -9.77 -0.90 -3.17
CA ALA A 44 -10.11 -0.17 -1.96
C ALA A 44 -10.99 1.02 -2.35
N LYS A 45 -12.28 0.93 -2.06
CA LYS A 45 -13.25 1.98 -2.42
C LYS A 45 -13.00 3.22 -1.57
N PRO A 46 -12.88 4.41 -2.19
CA PRO A 46 -12.89 5.67 -1.44
C PRO A 46 -14.10 5.73 -0.53
N THR A 47 -13.85 6.01 0.75
CA THR A 47 -14.89 6.17 1.77
C THR A 47 -14.76 7.59 2.31
N LEU A 48 -15.88 8.33 2.30
CA LEU A 48 -15.91 9.69 2.80
C LEU A 48 -15.51 9.71 4.28
N ASP A 49 -14.70 10.70 4.67
CA ASP A 49 -14.22 10.90 6.04
C ASP A 49 -13.46 9.70 6.64
N ALA A 50 -12.81 8.90 5.78
CA ALA A 50 -12.02 7.75 6.19
C ALA A 50 -10.59 7.77 5.62
N TYR A 51 -9.70 7.10 6.35
CA TYR A 51 -8.34 6.83 5.90
C TYR A 51 -8.17 5.35 5.60
N ASN A 52 -7.39 5.04 4.57
CA ASN A 52 -6.86 3.68 4.43
C ASN A 52 -5.61 3.56 5.29
N VAL A 53 -5.55 2.49 6.07
CA VAL A 53 -4.41 2.20 6.91
C VAL A 53 -3.87 0.84 6.52
N ASN A 54 -2.57 0.77 6.18
CA ASN A 54 -1.92 -0.47 5.82
C ASN A 54 -0.64 -0.68 6.62
N VAL A 55 -0.40 -1.95 6.96
CA VAL A 55 0.83 -2.40 7.62
C VAL A 55 1.86 -2.71 6.54
N GLY A 56 3.05 -2.11 6.66
CA GLY A 56 4.15 -2.40 5.76
C GLY A 56 5.02 -3.56 6.23
N ASP A 57 5.90 -3.99 5.33
CA ASP A 57 6.83 -5.08 5.54
C ASP A 57 8.18 -4.51 6.01
N ILE A 58 8.36 -4.43 7.32
CA ILE A 58 9.63 -4.00 7.89
C ILE A 58 10.50 -5.23 8.23
N PRO A 59 11.75 -5.26 7.76
CA PRO A 59 12.72 -6.24 8.20
C PRO A 59 12.90 -6.26 9.73
N LEU A 60 12.87 -7.44 10.35
CA LEU A 60 13.07 -7.64 11.80
C LEU A 60 14.29 -6.90 12.39
N LYS A 61 15.35 -6.68 11.59
CA LYS A 61 16.55 -5.94 12.01
C LYS A 61 16.26 -4.53 12.55
N TYR A 62 15.20 -3.87 12.10
CA TYR A 62 14.82 -2.54 12.59
C TYR A 62 14.25 -2.57 14.01
N TYR A 63 13.76 -3.73 14.46
CA TYR A 63 13.30 -3.96 15.83
C TYR A 63 14.36 -4.61 16.73
N ALA A 64 15.45 -5.13 16.13
CA ALA A 64 16.53 -5.74 16.89
C ALA A 64 17.32 -4.67 17.67
N PRO A 65 17.86 -4.99 18.87
CA PRO A 65 18.76 -4.09 19.59
C PRO A 65 19.92 -3.65 18.70
N LYS A 66 20.41 -2.41 18.87
CA LYS A 66 21.54 -1.87 18.10
C LYS A 66 22.80 -2.78 18.12
N SER A 67 22.97 -3.60 19.16
CA SER A 67 24.07 -4.57 19.26
C SER A 67 24.01 -5.72 18.24
N VAL A 68 22.84 -5.97 17.65
CA VAL A 68 22.62 -7.02 16.64
C VAL A 68 22.61 -6.44 15.21
N GLN A 69 22.55 -5.11 15.08
CA GLN A 69 22.63 -4.38 13.82
C GLN A 69 24.12 -4.24 13.44
N LYS A 70 24.69 -5.29 12.83
CA LYS A 70 26.09 -5.33 12.37
C LYS A 70 26.32 -4.49 11.12
#